data_AF-A0A183NJ32-F1
#
_entry.id   AF-A0A183NJ32-F1
#
_cell.length_a   1.000
_cell.length_b   1.000
_cell.length_c   1.000
_cell.angle_alpha   90.00
_cell.angle_beta   90.00
_cell.angle_gamma   90.00
#
_symmetry.space_group_name_H-M   'P 1'
#
loop_
_entity.id
_entity.type
_entity.pdbx_description
1 polymer ?
#
loop_
_entity_poly.entity_id
_entity_poly.type
_entity_poly.pdbx_seq_one_letter_code
_entity_poly.pdbx_strand_id
1 'polypeptide(L)'
;MPRCMTCVSPLLNKIVVGCCQQETVNPAFVLLGTCLQGIPVILRELLLLDGFDPVSFSFTLIRKFKKQLSYCRNRLNITHIQPILTARVPILKVSFSNSFEADISFSNYLALSNTRMLAFYTKVEPKLRTLGIALKTVTKITKIGRAAAGGISSYAWIIMLIHYLQQIDQLPVLQELYEGSTKPTNLVNGWNVWYQNDLSVIVSITSSY
;
A
#
# COMPACT_ATOMS: atom_id res chain seq x y z
N MET A 1 -20.53 6.55 33.50
CA MET A 1 -19.20 7.21 33.49
C MET A 1 -18.60 7.17 32.09
N PRO A 2 -18.42 8.31 31.40
CA PRO A 2 -17.83 8.36 30.07
C PRO A 2 -16.31 8.61 30.19
N ARG A 3 -15.48 7.59 29.95
CA ARG A 3 -14.00 7.71 29.87
C ARG A 3 -13.42 6.98 28.65
N CYS A 4 -14.16 6.88 27.55
CA CYS A 4 -13.75 5.99 26.44
C CYS A 4 -13.34 6.71 25.13
N MET A 5 -13.76 7.96 24.90
CA MET A 5 -13.44 8.67 23.65
C MET A 5 -12.10 9.39 23.67
N THR A 6 -11.56 9.75 24.83
CA THR A 6 -10.33 10.56 24.94
C THR A 6 -9.04 9.74 24.75
N CYS A 7 -9.00 8.45 25.10
CA CYS A 7 -7.78 7.65 25.05
C CYS A 7 -7.37 7.12 23.66
N VAL A 8 -8.26 7.20 22.66
CA VAL A 8 -8.01 6.62 21.32
C VAL A 8 -7.83 7.69 20.23
N SER A 9 -8.19 8.94 20.53
CA SER A 9 -8.17 10.05 19.56
C SER A 9 -6.80 10.39 18.94
N PRO A 10 -5.64 10.33 19.65
CA PRO A 10 -4.37 10.73 19.04
C PRO A 10 -3.81 9.67 18.07
N LEU A 11 -4.15 8.40 18.27
CA LEU A 11 -3.68 7.26 17.47
C LEU A 11 -4.62 6.96 16.30
N LEU A 12 -5.94 7.15 16.47
CA LEU A 12 -6.93 6.96 15.39
C LEU A 12 -6.75 7.97 14.24
N ASN A 13 -6.37 9.21 14.53
CA ASN A 13 -6.15 10.25 13.52
C ASN A 13 -4.94 9.99 12.61
N LYS A 14 -4.15 8.96 12.89
CA LYS A 14 -2.98 8.55 12.10
C LYS A 14 -3.18 7.23 11.33
N ILE A 15 -4.36 6.62 11.40
CA ILE A 15 -4.63 5.32 10.76
C ILE A 15 -4.92 5.50 9.27
N VAL A 16 -4.06 4.95 8.42
CA VAL A 16 -4.29 4.84 6.97
C VAL A 16 -4.82 3.44 6.66
N VAL A 17 -6.04 3.34 6.09
CA VAL A 17 -6.70 2.06 5.76
C VAL A 17 -6.57 1.74 4.28
N GLY A 18 -6.07 0.54 3.93
CA GLY A 18 -6.17 -0.04 2.59
C GLY A 18 -7.13 -1.24 2.56
N CYS A 19 -8.11 -1.23 1.64
CA CYS A 19 -9.19 -2.24 1.56
C CYS A 19 -9.30 -2.89 0.18
N CYS A 20 -9.59 -4.19 0.12
CA CYS A 20 -9.61 -4.97 -1.12
C CYS A 20 -10.97 -5.11 -1.82
N GLN A 21 -12.05 -4.56 -1.28
CA GLN A 21 -13.37 -4.60 -1.92
C GLN A 21 -14.15 -3.29 -1.74
N GLN A 22 -14.88 -2.92 -2.80
CA GLN A 22 -15.83 -1.82 -2.81
C GLN A 22 -16.89 -2.05 -1.74
N GLU A 23 -16.95 -1.15 -0.75
CA GLU A 23 -18.18 -0.55 -0.25
C GLU A 23 -17.86 0.53 0.78
N THR A 24 -18.61 1.62 0.70
CA THR A 24 -18.49 2.87 1.46
C THR A 24 -18.63 2.66 2.97
N VAL A 25 -17.62 3.01 3.76
CA VAL A 25 -17.74 3.06 5.23
C VAL A 25 -17.01 4.28 5.82
N ASN A 26 -17.82 5.22 6.34
CA ASN A 26 -17.58 6.27 7.35
C ASN A 26 -16.41 7.29 7.15
N PRO A 27 -16.66 8.61 7.31
CA PRO A 27 -15.68 9.68 7.04
C PRO A 27 -14.55 9.84 8.09
N ALA A 28 -14.42 8.93 9.06
CA ALA A 28 -13.36 8.97 10.08
C ALA A 28 -12.07 8.24 9.67
N PHE A 29 -12.02 7.62 8.49
CA PHE A 29 -10.89 6.85 8.00
C PHE A 29 -10.37 7.45 6.69
N VAL A 30 -9.15 7.99 6.70
CA VAL A 30 -8.46 8.41 5.47
C VAL A 30 -7.94 7.14 4.79
N LEU A 31 -8.71 6.66 3.81
CA LEU A 31 -8.39 5.54 2.93
C LEU A 31 -7.28 5.95 1.95
N LEU A 32 -6.02 5.77 2.33
CA LEU A 32 -4.87 5.97 1.43
C LEU A 32 -4.30 4.60 1.02
N GLY A 33 -4.85 4.06 -0.07
CA GLY A 33 -4.26 2.91 -0.76
C GLY A 33 -5.25 1.79 -1.00
N THR A 34 -6.08 1.96 -2.04
CA THR A 34 -6.68 0.93 -2.93
C THR A 34 -7.89 1.51 -3.69
N CYS A 35 -8.58 2.52 -3.11
CA CYS A 35 -9.80 3.10 -3.72
C CYS A 35 -9.66 4.53 -4.27
N LEU A 36 -8.65 5.33 -3.91
CA LEU A 36 -8.58 6.72 -4.39
C LEU A 36 -8.11 6.88 -5.86
N GLN A 37 -7.46 5.88 -6.47
CA GLN A 37 -6.72 6.10 -7.73
C GLN A 37 -6.83 4.97 -8.76
N GLY A 38 -7.87 4.15 -8.65
CA GLY A 38 -8.30 3.35 -9.79
C GLY A 38 -7.34 2.24 -10.22
N ILE A 39 -6.52 1.63 -9.38
CA ILE A 39 -6.10 0.24 -9.64
C ILE A 39 -6.42 -0.54 -8.38
N PRO A 40 -7.14 -1.67 -8.45
CA PRO A 40 -7.24 -2.58 -7.33
C PRO A 40 -5.90 -3.31 -7.18
N VAL A 41 -4.84 -2.56 -6.84
CA VAL A 41 -3.68 -3.11 -6.17
C VAL A 41 -4.24 -3.48 -4.81
N ILE A 42 -4.42 -4.78 -4.58
CA ILE A 42 -4.79 -5.31 -3.27
C ILE A 42 -3.53 -5.17 -2.41
N LEU A 43 -3.27 -3.95 -1.95
CA LEU A 43 -2.39 -3.71 -0.83
C LEU A 43 -3.30 -3.77 0.40
N ARG A 44 -3.28 -4.94 1.03
CA ARG A 44 -3.81 -5.15 2.38
C ARG A 44 -2.86 -4.49 3.36
N GLU A 45 -2.65 -3.19 3.28
CA GLU A 45 -1.71 -2.53 4.20
C GLU A 45 -2.39 -1.35 4.87
N LEU A 46 -2.71 -1.53 6.15
CA LEU A 46 -2.91 -0.42 7.09
C LEU A 46 -1.51 0.07 7.48
N LEU A 47 -1.25 1.37 7.37
CA LEU A 47 0.04 1.97 7.73
C LEU A 47 -0.14 2.92 8.91
N LEU A 48 0.73 2.76 9.91
CA LEU A 48 0.88 3.67 11.04
C LEU A 48 2.29 4.29 10.98
N LEU A 49 2.33 5.63 10.88
CA LEU A 49 3.55 6.42 10.83
C LEU A 49 3.98 6.77 12.27
N ASP A 50 5.15 6.31 12.69
CA ASP A 50 5.94 6.95 13.75
C ASP A 50 7.44 6.83 13.44
N GLY A 51 8.17 7.93 13.62
CA GLY A 51 9.53 8.15 13.12
C GLY A 51 10.67 7.60 13.98
N PHE A 52 10.60 6.35 14.41
CA PHE A 52 11.65 5.71 15.24
C PHE A 52 11.97 4.27 14.79
N ASP A 53 13.09 3.73 15.31
CA ASP A 53 13.77 2.48 14.92
C ASP A 53 12.81 1.31 14.54
N PRO A 54 12.83 0.77 13.30
CA PRO A 54 11.64 0.13 12.73
C PRO A 54 11.29 -1.25 13.31
N VAL A 55 12.28 -2.07 13.69
CA VAL A 55 12.04 -3.52 13.88
C VAL A 55 11.63 -3.84 15.32
N SER A 56 12.37 -3.35 16.31
CA SER A 56 12.07 -3.54 17.74
C SER A 56 10.78 -2.78 18.15
N PHE A 57 10.54 -1.62 17.53
CA PHE A 57 9.35 -0.80 17.77
C PHE A 57 8.10 -1.40 17.13
N SER A 58 8.20 -1.98 15.93
CA SER A 58 7.07 -2.63 15.24
C SER A 58 6.44 -3.75 16.09
N PHE A 59 7.25 -4.60 16.74
CA PHE A 59 6.70 -5.65 17.60
C PHE A 59 5.95 -5.11 18.82
N THR A 60 6.48 -4.05 19.44
CA THR A 60 5.86 -3.42 20.61
C THR A 60 4.57 -2.71 20.20
N LEU A 61 4.57 -2.01 19.07
CA LEU A 61 3.39 -1.37 18.48
C LEU A 61 2.32 -2.38 18.11
N ILE A 62 2.67 -3.47 17.41
CA ILE A 62 1.72 -4.53 17.06
C ILE A 62 1.05 -5.10 18.32
N ARG A 63 1.81 -5.38 19.38
CA ARG A 63 1.24 -5.88 20.65
C ARG A 63 0.31 -4.87 21.31
N LYS A 64 0.73 -3.60 21.41
CA LYS A 64 -0.08 -2.51 21.97
C LYS A 64 -1.37 -2.31 21.16
N PHE A 65 -1.27 -2.27 19.85
CA PHE A 65 -2.40 -2.06 18.95
C PHE A 65 -3.37 -3.24 18.93
N LYS A 66 -2.86 -4.49 18.95
CA LYS A 66 -3.69 -5.69 19.15
C LYS A 66 -4.53 -5.59 20.42
N LYS A 67 -3.94 -5.14 21.53
CA LYS A 67 -4.64 -4.96 22.81
C LYS A 67 -5.77 -3.92 22.68
N GLN A 68 -5.50 -2.80 22.01
CA GLN A 68 -6.50 -1.75 21.75
C GLN A 68 -7.63 -2.24 20.84
N LEU A 69 -7.32 -2.93 19.74
CA LEU A 69 -8.32 -3.49 18.83
C LEU A 69 -9.20 -4.53 19.53
N SER A 70 -8.64 -5.30 20.45
CA SER A 70 -9.39 -6.29 21.24
C SER A 70 -10.47 -5.64 22.10
N TYR A 71 -10.20 -4.45 22.64
CA TYR A 71 -11.17 -3.68 23.44
C TYR A 71 -12.34 -3.14 22.59
N CYS A 72 -12.06 -2.74 21.35
CA CYS A 72 -13.09 -2.23 20.43
C CYS A 72 -13.63 -3.29 19.47
N ARG A 73 -13.28 -4.58 19.64
CA ARG A 73 -13.53 -5.66 18.68
C ARG A 73 -14.99 -5.74 18.24
N ASN A 74 -15.92 -5.75 19.19
CA ASN A 74 -17.36 -5.87 18.91
C ASN A 74 -17.91 -4.63 18.20
N ARG A 75 -17.44 -3.43 18.57
CA ARG A 75 -17.87 -2.17 17.94
C ARG A 75 -17.40 -2.04 16.49
N LEU A 76 -16.25 -2.62 16.18
CA LEU A 76 -15.64 -2.60 14.86
C LEU A 76 -15.97 -3.84 14.02
N ASN A 77 -16.87 -4.71 14.49
CA ASN A 77 -17.25 -5.96 13.81
C ASN A 77 -16.05 -6.87 13.50
N ILE A 78 -15.02 -6.87 14.36
CA ILE A 78 -13.80 -7.66 14.17
C ILE A 78 -14.01 -9.10 14.65
N THR A 79 -13.83 -10.06 13.75
CA THR A 79 -13.96 -11.49 14.04
C THR A 79 -12.65 -12.15 14.40
N HIS A 80 -11.50 -11.65 13.94
CA HIS A 80 -10.20 -12.26 14.26
C HIS A 80 -9.08 -11.21 14.28
N ILE A 81 -8.11 -11.37 15.19
CA ILE A 81 -6.93 -10.49 15.29
C ILE A 81 -5.69 -11.37 15.50
N GLN A 82 -4.84 -11.46 14.49
CA GLN A 82 -3.67 -12.34 14.47
C GLN A 82 -2.38 -11.58 14.17
N PRO A 83 -1.44 -11.51 15.12
CA PRO A 83 -0.10 -10.99 14.83
C PRO A 83 0.70 -12.04 14.03
N ILE A 84 1.35 -11.61 12.96
CA ILE A 84 2.30 -12.39 12.15
C ILE A 84 3.64 -11.68 12.26
N LEU A 85 4.45 -12.11 13.23
CA LEU A 85 5.68 -11.42 13.62
C LEU A 85 6.94 -12.01 12.99
N THR A 86 6.86 -13.22 12.45
CA THR A 86 7.99 -13.95 11.87
C THR A 86 8.27 -13.60 10.41
N ALA A 87 7.36 -12.86 9.76
CA ALA A 87 7.54 -12.40 8.39
C ALA A 87 8.58 -11.27 8.33
N ARG A 88 9.19 -11.08 7.15
CA ARG A 88 10.14 -9.99 6.88
C ARG A 88 9.58 -8.60 7.24
N VAL A 89 8.29 -8.40 7.00
CA VAL A 89 7.54 -7.23 7.49
C VAL A 89 6.51 -7.77 8.48
N PRO A 90 6.67 -7.50 9.79
CA PRO A 90 5.69 -7.88 10.79
C PRO A 90 4.34 -7.21 10.53
N ILE A 91 3.27 -7.99 10.58
CA ILE A 91 1.90 -7.50 10.35
C ILE A 91 0.95 -7.96 11.45
N LEU A 92 -0.16 -7.24 11.60
CA LEU A 92 -1.34 -7.63 12.38
C LEU A 92 -2.48 -7.87 11.40
N LYS A 93 -2.81 -9.13 11.16
CA LYS A 93 -3.94 -9.52 10.32
C LYS A 93 -5.25 -9.40 11.11
N VAL A 94 -6.23 -8.71 10.56
CA VAL A 94 -7.54 -8.47 11.16
C VAL A 94 -8.62 -8.93 10.20
N SER A 95 -9.53 -9.77 10.68
CA SER A 95 -10.70 -10.23 9.93
C SER A 95 -11.96 -9.62 10.53
N PHE A 96 -12.94 -9.33 9.68
CA PHE A 96 -14.21 -8.70 10.05
C PHE A 96 -15.39 -9.62 9.73
N SER A 97 -16.58 -9.31 10.26
CA SER A 97 -17.77 -10.15 10.09
C SER A 97 -18.30 -10.17 8.66
N ASN A 98 -18.06 -9.12 7.88
CA ASN A 98 -18.40 -9.01 6.46
C ASN A 98 -17.38 -9.71 5.54
N SER A 99 -16.65 -10.70 6.05
CA SER A 99 -15.59 -11.42 5.32
C SER A 99 -14.42 -10.55 4.83
N PHE A 100 -14.35 -9.29 5.25
CA PHE A 100 -13.23 -8.42 4.97
C PHE A 100 -12.00 -8.85 5.77
N GLU A 101 -10.82 -8.75 5.16
CA GLU A 101 -9.54 -8.98 5.81
C GLU A 101 -8.60 -7.80 5.53
N ALA A 102 -7.95 -7.30 6.58
CA ALA A 102 -6.92 -6.27 6.52
C ALA A 102 -5.62 -6.79 7.12
N ASP A 103 -4.49 -6.50 6.49
CA ASP A 103 -3.19 -6.69 7.13
C ASP A 103 -2.66 -5.30 7.53
N ILE A 104 -2.11 -5.20 8.74
CA ILE A 104 -1.69 -3.94 9.34
C ILE A 104 -0.20 -4.00 9.58
N SER A 105 0.57 -3.11 8.97
CA SER A 105 2.01 -3.00 9.18
C SER A 105 2.37 -1.66 9.80
N PHE A 106 3.49 -1.62 10.52
CA PHE A 106 3.98 -0.39 11.16
C PHE A 106 5.30 0.02 10.51
N SER A 107 5.47 1.31 10.26
CA SER A 107 6.72 1.91 9.77
C SER A 107 7.23 1.38 8.42
N ASN A 108 6.33 0.87 7.56
CA ASN A 108 6.69 0.42 6.20
C ASN A 108 6.67 1.59 5.19
N TYR A 109 7.56 2.56 5.40
CA TYR A 109 7.64 3.77 4.58
C TYR A 109 8.05 3.51 3.11
N LEU A 110 8.78 2.42 2.86
CA LEU A 110 9.14 2.00 1.51
C LEU A 110 7.90 1.53 0.73
N ALA A 111 7.03 0.73 1.35
CA ALA A 111 5.78 0.32 0.71
C ALA A 111 4.86 1.52 0.42
N LEU A 112 4.83 2.52 1.31
CA LEU A 112 4.10 3.77 1.04
C LEU A 112 4.64 4.50 -0.20
N SER A 113 5.96 4.63 -0.28
CA SER A 113 6.63 5.28 -1.42
C SER A 113 6.34 4.54 -2.72
N ASN A 114 6.45 3.21 -2.71
CA ASN A 114 6.13 2.37 -3.85
C ASN A 114 4.65 2.45 -4.25
N THR A 115 3.74 2.52 -3.27
CA THR A 115 2.29 2.65 -3.53
C THR A 115 1.99 3.96 -4.25
N ARG A 116 2.61 5.06 -3.81
CA ARG A 116 2.47 6.38 -4.44
C ARG A 116 3.03 6.38 -5.86
N MET A 117 4.19 5.76 -6.08
CA MET A 117 4.80 5.61 -7.40
C MET A 117 3.91 4.79 -8.33
N LEU A 118 3.44 3.62 -7.89
CA LEU A 118 2.55 2.77 -8.67
C LEU A 118 1.26 3.50 -9.03
N ALA A 119 0.67 4.25 -8.11
CA ALA A 119 -0.54 5.01 -8.37
C ALA A 119 -0.28 6.22 -9.29
N PHE A 120 0.94 6.73 -9.32
CA PHE A 120 1.32 7.76 -10.26
C PHE A 120 1.50 7.22 -11.69
N TYR A 121 2.04 6.01 -11.85
CA TYR A 121 2.09 5.32 -13.16
C TYR A 121 0.71 5.19 -13.83
N THR A 122 -0.36 5.04 -13.05
CA THR A 122 -1.74 4.94 -13.56
C THR A 122 -2.30 6.26 -14.06
N LYS A 123 -1.74 7.38 -13.57
CA LYS A 123 -2.04 8.72 -14.06
C LYS A 123 -1.31 8.99 -15.37
N VAL A 124 -0.07 8.49 -15.48
CA VAL A 124 0.74 8.59 -16.69
C VAL A 124 0.12 7.77 -17.82
N GLU A 125 -0.23 6.51 -17.54
CA GLU A 125 -0.86 5.62 -18.52
C GLU A 125 -2.16 5.00 -17.96
N PRO A 126 -3.33 5.57 -18.27
CA PRO A 126 -4.62 5.08 -17.78
C PRO A 126 -4.93 3.62 -18.14
N LYS A 127 -4.41 3.08 -19.26
CA LYS A 127 -4.61 1.67 -19.65
C LYS A 127 -3.95 0.69 -18.67
N LEU A 128 -2.93 1.12 -17.92
CA LEU A 128 -2.25 0.29 -16.92
C LEU A 128 -3.25 -0.26 -15.89
N ARG A 129 -4.33 0.48 -15.60
CA ARG A 129 -5.44 0.00 -14.77
C ARG A 129 -6.08 -1.25 -15.33
N THR A 130 -6.54 -1.16 -16.57
CA THR A 130 -7.28 -2.24 -17.23
C THR A 130 -6.39 -3.46 -17.40
N LEU A 131 -5.15 -3.26 -17.82
CA LEU A 131 -4.15 -4.32 -17.95
C LEU A 131 -3.82 -4.97 -16.59
N GLY A 132 -3.64 -4.18 -15.53
CA GLY A 132 -3.38 -4.68 -14.19
C GLY A 132 -4.53 -5.54 -13.64
N ILE A 133 -5.78 -5.12 -13.88
CA ILE A 133 -6.98 -5.90 -13.50
C ILE A 133 -7.06 -7.21 -14.31
N ALA A 134 -6.84 -7.14 -15.62
CA ALA A 134 -6.86 -8.30 -16.49
C ALA A 134 -5.78 -9.32 -16.08
N LEU A 135 -4.53 -8.88 -15.92
CA LEU A 135 -3.43 -9.72 -15.47
C LEU A 135 -3.73 -10.36 -14.12
N LYS A 136 -4.23 -9.59 -13.17
CA LYS A 136 -4.59 -10.12 -11.85
C LYS A 136 -5.69 -11.19 -11.94
N THR A 137 -6.68 -10.98 -12.79
CA THR A 137 -7.75 -11.96 -13.04
C THR A 137 -7.18 -13.25 -13.59
N VAL A 138 -6.29 -13.16 -14.59
CA VAL A 138 -5.57 -14.31 -15.14
C VAL A 138 -4.80 -15.05 -14.04
N THR A 139 -3.99 -14.36 -13.24
CA THR A 139 -3.17 -14.99 -12.18
C THR A 139 -4.01 -15.66 -11.08
N LYS A 140 -5.25 -15.20 -10.88
CA LYS A 140 -6.20 -15.81 -9.96
C LYS A 140 -6.81 -17.08 -10.54
N ILE A 141 -7.21 -17.06 -11.81
CA ILE A 141 -7.80 -18.21 -12.51
C ILE A 141 -6.77 -19.33 -12.66
N THR A 142 -5.53 -18.98 -13.03
CA THR A 142 -4.42 -19.95 -13.17
C THR A 142 -3.81 -20.37 -11.84
N LYS A 143 -4.26 -19.78 -10.71
CA LYS A 143 -3.81 -20.07 -9.34
C LYS A 143 -2.32 -19.80 -9.08
N ILE A 144 -1.67 -18.96 -9.89
CA ILE A 144 -0.24 -18.58 -9.73
C ILE A 144 -0.04 -17.30 -8.89
N GLY A 145 -1.11 -16.58 -8.54
CA GLY A 145 -1.05 -15.26 -7.89
C GLY A 145 -0.93 -15.25 -6.36
N ARG A 146 -0.71 -16.39 -5.68
CA ARG A 146 -0.72 -16.50 -4.21
C ARG A 146 0.68 -16.65 -3.63
N ALA A 147 1.29 -15.54 -3.23
CA ALA A 147 2.65 -15.53 -2.62
C ALA A 147 2.78 -16.44 -1.39
N ALA A 148 1.80 -16.42 -0.48
CA ALA A 148 1.81 -17.28 0.71
C ALA A 148 1.75 -18.79 0.41
N ALA A 149 1.41 -19.17 -0.83
CA ALA A 149 1.37 -20.56 -1.30
C ALA A 149 2.49 -20.85 -2.33
N GLY A 150 3.55 -20.05 -2.36
CA GLY A 150 4.69 -20.21 -3.29
C GLY A 150 4.49 -19.60 -4.68
N GLY A 151 3.37 -18.91 -4.93
CA GLY A 151 3.13 -18.17 -6.18
C GLY A 151 3.81 -16.78 -6.20
N ILE A 152 3.52 -16.01 -7.26
CA ILE A 152 4.03 -14.64 -7.42
C ILE A 152 3.02 -13.65 -6.82
N SER A 153 3.51 -12.65 -6.07
CA SER A 153 2.64 -11.65 -5.43
C SER A 153 1.95 -10.74 -6.46
N SER A 154 0.77 -10.21 -6.12
CA SER A 154 0.08 -9.24 -7.00
C SER A 154 0.94 -8.00 -7.27
N TYR A 155 1.74 -7.56 -6.29
CA TYR A 155 2.69 -6.45 -6.47
C TYR A 155 3.74 -6.79 -7.54
N ALA A 156 4.35 -7.97 -7.45
CA ALA A 156 5.36 -8.42 -8.42
C ALA A 156 4.78 -8.52 -9.85
N TRP A 157 3.54 -8.99 -10.01
CA TRP A 157 2.88 -9.00 -11.31
C TRP A 157 2.68 -7.59 -11.90
N ILE A 158 2.33 -6.61 -11.07
CA ILE A 158 2.20 -5.21 -11.52
C ILE A 158 3.57 -4.63 -11.90
N ILE A 159 4.62 -4.94 -11.15
CA ILE A 159 5.99 -4.53 -11.50
C ILE A 159 6.43 -5.15 -12.82
N MET A 160 6.15 -6.44 -13.04
CA MET A 160 6.44 -7.11 -14.32
C MET A 160 5.68 -6.46 -15.48
N LEU A 161 4.42 -6.09 -15.28
CA LEU A 161 3.62 -5.38 -16.29
C LEU A 161 4.20 -4.00 -16.61
N ILE A 162 4.55 -3.22 -15.60
CA ILE A 162 5.21 -1.90 -15.77
C ILE A 162 6.53 -2.06 -16.52
N HIS A 163 7.35 -3.03 -16.10
CA HIS A 163 8.62 -3.31 -16.74
C HIS A 163 8.44 -3.71 -18.21
N TYR A 164 7.48 -4.58 -18.52
CA TYR A 164 7.14 -4.93 -19.90
C TYR A 164 6.78 -3.70 -20.73
N LEU A 165 5.90 -2.84 -20.22
CA LEU A 165 5.50 -1.60 -20.92
C LEU A 165 6.68 -0.64 -21.12
N GLN A 166 7.64 -0.61 -20.18
CA GLN A 166 8.88 0.16 -20.33
C GLN A 166 9.79 -0.39 -21.43
N GLN A 167 9.85 -1.72 -21.62
CA GLN A 167 10.68 -2.33 -22.67
C GLN A 167 10.11 -2.14 -24.09
N ILE A 168 8.83 -1.79 -24.21
CA ILE A 168 8.17 -1.53 -25.49
C ILE A 168 7.85 -0.04 -25.69
N ASP A 169 8.52 0.83 -24.94
CA ASP A 169 8.40 2.30 -25.00
C ASP A 169 6.97 2.84 -24.82
N GLN A 170 6.09 2.09 -24.14
CA GLN A 170 4.72 2.51 -23.80
C GLN A 170 4.63 3.18 -22.42
N LEU A 171 5.71 3.16 -21.64
CA LEU A 171 5.75 3.75 -20.30
C LEU A 171 7.18 4.16 -19.94
N PRO A 172 7.42 5.37 -19.41
CA PRO A 172 8.77 5.77 -19.05
C PRO A 172 9.25 5.17 -17.72
N VAL A 173 10.56 5.23 -17.48
CA VAL A 173 11.15 4.90 -16.17
C VAL A 173 11.16 6.16 -15.30
N LEU A 174 10.09 6.38 -14.51
CA LEU A 174 9.92 7.59 -13.69
C LEU A 174 11.10 7.89 -12.75
N GLN A 175 11.80 6.87 -12.29
CA GLN A 175 12.95 7.01 -11.39
C GLN A 175 14.20 7.57 -12.09
N GLU A 176 14.24 7.53 -13.42
CA GLU A 176 15.32 8.09 -14.25
C GLU A 176 14.92 9.40 -14.94
N LEU A 177 13.71 9.90 -14.70
CA LEU A 177 13.28 11.20 -15.20
C LEU A 177 13.64 12.29 -14.19
N TYR A 178 14.60 13.14 -14.53
CA TYR A 178 14.98 14.33 -13.76
C TYR A 178 15.75 15.31 -14.65
N GLU A 179 15.74 16.58 -14.28
CA GLU A 179 16.55 17.61 -14.93
C GLU A 179 17.98 17.62 -14.37
N GLY A 180 18.95 17.98 -15.21
CA GLY A 180 20.36 18.09 -14.83
C GLY A 180 21.13 16.76 -14.89
N SER A 181 22.37 16.79 -14.42
CA SER A 181 23.30 15.65 -14.48
C SER A 181 23.28 14.75 -13.24
N THR A 182 22.67 15.21 -12.14
CA THR A 182 22.68 14.52 -10.86
C THR A 182 21.29 14.08 -10.45
N LYS A 183 21.10 12.77 -10.24
CA LYS A 183 19.84 12.18 -9.79
C LYS A 183 19.41 12.77 -8.43
N PRO A 184 18.19 13.30 -8.31
CA PRO A 184 17.68 13.80 -7.03
C PRO A 184 17.63 12.70 -5.97
N THR A 185 17.79 13.11 -4.72
CA THR A 185 17.81 12.20 -3.57
C THR A 185 16.59 12.44 -2.69
N ASN A 186 15.82 11.38 -2.45
CA ASN A 186 14.75 11.35 -1.46
C ASN A 186 14.90 10.05 -0.67
N LEU A 187 15.53 10.12 0.51
CA LEU A 187 15.92 8.91 1.25
C LEU A 187 14.83 8.48 2.24
N VAL A 188 14.43 7.22 2.14
CA VAL A 188 13.57 6.54 3.11
C VAL A 188 14.28 5.28 3.57
N ASN A 189 14.58 5.17 4.86
CA ASN A 189 15.33 4.04 5.45
C ASN A 189 16.63 3.72 4.68
N GLY A 190 17.35 4.74 4.22
CA GLY A 190 18.60 4.60 3.47
C GLY A 190 18.46 4.28 1.97
N TRP A 191 17.23 4.15 1.45
CA TRP A 191 16.98 3.92 0.03
C TRP A 191 16.48 5.19 -0.65
N ASN A 192 17.02 5.51 -1.83
CA ASN A 192 16.49 6.60 -2.65
C ASN A 192 15.16 6.18 -3.29
N VAL A 193 14.07 6.81 -2.86
CA VAL A 193 12.71 6.59 -3.36
C VAL A 193 12.26 7.66 -4.35
N TRP A 194 13.20 8.42 -4.91
CA TRP A 194 12.92 9.42 -5.93
C TRP A 194 12.23 8.82 -7.16
N TYR A 195 11.20 9.52 -7.65
CA TYR A 195 10.60 9.33 -8.97
C TYR A 195 9.97 10.66 -9.43
N GLN A 196 9.95 10.92 -10.72
CA GLN A 196 9.24 12.07 -11.28
C GLN A 196 7.74 11.92 -11.05
N ASN A 197 7.16 12.88 -10.33
CA ASN A 197 5.76 12.90 -9.93
C ASN A 197 4.99 14.11 -10.47
N ASP A 198 5.57 14.83 -11.43
CA ASP A 198 4.93 15.88 -12.20
C ASP A 198 4.56 15.37 -13.60
N LEU A 199 3.26 15.36 -13.91
CA LEU A 199 2.74 14.94 -15.22
C LEU A 199 3.17 15.89 -16.34
N SER A 200 3.31 17.20 -16.06
CA SER A 200 3.66 18.18 -17.08
C SER A 200 5.08 17.94 -17.61
N VAL A 201 6.01 17.65 -16.71
CA VAL A 201 7.39 17.28 -17.05
C VAL A 201 7.41 16.01 -17.89
N ILE A 202 6.63 14.99 -17.52
CA ILE A 202 6.59 13.73 -18.27
C ILE A 202 6.06 13.93 -19.68
N VAL A 203 4.92 14.62 -19.83
CA VAL A 203 4.33 14.90 -21.15
C VAL A 203 5.32 15.66 -22.02
N SER A 204 6.00 16.67 -21.48
CA SER A 204 7.02 17.42 -22.23
C SER A 204 8.15 16.54 -22.75
N ILE A 205 8.65 15.61 -21.93
CA ILE A 205 9.74 14.69 -22.31
C ILE A 205 9.24 13.65 -23.32
N THR A 206 8.04 13.10 -23.14
CA THR A 206 7.51 12.04 -24.02
C THR A 206 6.98 12.56 -25.36
N SER A 207 6.52 13.81 -25.43
CA SER A 207 6.10 14.46 -26.69
C SER A 207 7.28 14.99 -27.52
N SER A 208 8.51 14.86 -27.02
CA SER A 208 9.75 15.26 -27.72
C SER A 208 10.32 14.15 -28.62
N TYR A 209 9.67 12.98 -28.66
CA TYR A 209 10.00 11.83 -29.49
C TYR A 209 8.88 11.55 -30.49
#